data_AF-A0A9P3H9X7-F1
#
_entry.id   AF-A0A9P3H9X7-F1
#
_cell.length_a   1.000
_cell.length_b   1.000
_cell.length_c   1.000
_cell.angle_alpha   90.00
_cell.angle_beta   90.00
_cell.angle_gamma   90.00
#
_symmetry.space_group_name_H-M   'P 1'
#
loop_
_entity.id
_entity.type
_entity.pdbx_description
1 polymer ?
#
loop_
_entity_poly.entity_id
_entity_poly.type
_entity_poly.pdbx_seq_one_letter_code
_entity_poly.pdbx_strand_id
1 'polypeptide(L)'
;MSDEPWPARFQQEFARIPDNCDDKDWHPTWCAILSSVFSFDDGYMIAPQTYSEDGDAYGEGNPAYIIQNEEGVYVLGLEIRKASDMECMEKRQSAERDTRDRMRDCPSVPQFRMICAIGMHCAVFTKDSATGSITPASVRYHPGHDHEYAPQDWWNIDISTAEGRTALGAYFDEAKIMSSALPRNTFRGHATLPANSPVPWSPRLQMIMATLSSARSISAASWHPLYWALLASVFPVDKGYRIVPQIFPAAHWQYEYIEDVVVLVVENEGGIPTIGLEARRSRGGSFNNSNERALFDRDLRSRFRVLASPLPKFHLVSAIGTNCCVYTFDQAARSISPSKLPSKGPHPDSAPQSRWNIDLTTLEGKIALKSYLLDAKEMASSLFIKQ
;
A
#
# COMPACT_ATOMS: atom_id res chain seq x y z
N MET A 1 26.18 19.95 9.43
CA MET A 1 24.79 19.80 9.94
C MET A 1 24.14 18.81 9.00
N SER A 2 23.61 17.71 9.52
CA SER A 2 23.61 16.41 8.84
C SER A 2 22.89 16.40 7.49
N ASP A 3 23.67 16.24 6.41
CA ASP A 3 23.25 15.87 5.06
C ASP A 3 22.78 14.41 4.98
N GLU A 4 22.17 13.89 6.06
CA GLU A 4 21.65 12.52 6.04
C GLU A 4 20.28 12.56 5.37
N PRO A 5 20.09 11.85 4.24
CA PRO A 5 18.89 12.00 3.42
C PRO A 5 17.64 11.51 4.15
N TRP A 6 17.78 10.62 5.12
CA TRP A 6 16.66 10.03 5.85
C TRP A 6 16.83 10.07 7.38
N PRO A 7 15.73 10.13 8.14
CA PRO A 7 15.77 10.02 9.59
C PRO A 7 16.45 8.74 10.10
N ALA A 8 17.33 8.87 11.09
CA ALA A 8 18.09 7.76 11.71
C ALA A 8 17.21 6.58 12.19
N ARG A 9 15.95 6.85 12.56
CA ARG A 9 14.99 5.80 12.95
C ARG A 9 14.81 4.71 11.90
N PHE A 10 14.94 5.01 10.60
CA PHE A 10 14.77 3.96 9.58
C PHE A 10 15.88 2.91 9.64
N GLN A 11 17.09 3.29 10.04
CA GLN A 11 18.17 2.34 10.30
C GLN A 11 17.83 1.46 11.51
N GLN A 12 17.24 2.05 12.55
CA GLN A 12 16.79 1.29 13.73
C GLN A 12 15.69 0.29 13.35
N GLU A 13 14.78 0.67 12.45
CA GLU A 13 13.75 -0.24 11.95
C GLU A 13 14.35 -1.40 11.14
N PHE A 14 15.28 -1.14 10.22
CA PHE A 14 15.96 -2.23 9.50
C PHE A 14 16.74 -3.16 10.45
N ALA A 15 17.41 -2.60 11.46
CA ALA A 15 18.14 -3.39 12.45
C ALA A 15 17.24 -4.28 13.33
N ARG A 16 15.92 -4.04 13.36
CA ARG A 16 14.96 -4.89 14.08
C ARG A 16 14.43 -6.06 13.25
N ILE A 17 14.66 -6.04 11.94
CA ILE A 17 14.21 -7.12 11.05
C ILE A 17 15.15 -8.32 11.22
N PRO A 18 14.66 -9.51 11.61
CA PRO A 18 15.49 -10.70 11.74
C PRO A 18 16.11 -11.13 10.41
N ASP A 19 17.32 -11.70 10.42
CA ASP A 19 18.00 -12.17 9.20
C ASP A 19 17.22 -13.26 8.43
N ASN A 20 16.39 -14.03 9.14
CA ASN A 20 15.61 -15.15 8.60
C ASN A 20 14.11 -14.81 8.40
N CYS A 21 13.79 -13.53 8.23
CA CYS A 21 12.42 -13.08 8.03
C CYS A 21 11.91 -13.31 6.60
N ASP A 22 10.60 -13.15 6.41
CA ASP A 22 9.95 -13.21 5.10
C ASP A 22 9.97 -11.83 4.42
N ASP A 23 9.69 -11.78 3.10
CA ASP A 23 9.58 -10.54 2.32
C ASP A 23 8.64 -9.53 2.99
N LYS A 24 7.50 -10.02 3.53
CA LYS A 24 6.48 -9.22 4.23
C LYS A 24 7.04 -8.35 5.36
N ASP A 25 8.11 -8.79 6.02
CA ASP A 25 8.70 -8.12 7.17
C ASP A 25 9.54 -6.88 6.77
N TRP A 26 9.92 -6.77 5.50
CA TRP A 26 10.65 -5.63 4.94
C TRP A 26 9.74 -4.48 4.50
N HIS A 27 8.49 -4.79 4.14
CA HIS A 27 7.53 -3.79 3.65
C HIS A 27 7.29 -2.63 4.60
N PRO A 28 7.06 -2.82 5.92
CA PRO A 28 6.80 -1.72 6.84
C PRO A 28 7.84 -0.59 6.78
N THR A 29 9.12 -0.95 6.77
CA THR A 29 10.24 0.02 6.77
C THR A 29 10.34 0.74 5.43
N TRP A 30 10.23 0.01 4.32
CA TRP A 30 10.22 0.59 2.99
C TRP A 30 9.00 1.51 2.75
N CYS A 31 7.82 1.12 3.21
CA CYS A 31 6.62 1.96 3.17
C CYS A 31 6.80 3.27 3.95
N ALA A 32 7.47 3.22 5.11
CA ALA A 32 7.77 4.39 5.91
C ALA A 32 8.74 5.34 5.17
N ILE A 33 9.78 4.81 4.52
CA ILE A 33 10.69 5.59 3.67
C ILE A 33 9.91 6.23 2.53
N LEU A 34 9.16 5.45 1.74
CA LEU A 34 8.37 5.98 0.62
C LEU A 34 7.40 7.05 1.08
N SER A 35 6.70 6.86 2.21
CA SER A 35 5.74 7.85 2.72
C SER A 35 6.42 9.13 3.21
N SER A 36 7.67 9.04 3.68
CA SER A 36 8.45 10.22 4.06
C SER A 36 8.99 10.99 2.87
N VAL A 37 9.33 10.29 1.78
CA VAL A 37 9.92 10.90 0.59
C VAL A 37 8.85 11.40 -0.37
N PHE A 38 7.79 10.61 -0.58
CA PHE A 38 6.70 10.88 -1.52
C PHE A 38 5.41 11.15 -0.75
N SER A 39 5.36 12.30 -0.09
CA SER A 39 4.21 12.67 0.72
C SER A 39 2.99 13.00 -0.14
N PHE A 40 1.82 12.77 0.43
CA PHE A 40 0.56 13.14 -0.21
C PHE A 40 0.40 14.65 -0.38
N ASP A 41 0.91 15.40 0.59
CA ASP A 41 0.89 16.86 0.57
C ASP A 41 1.75 17.42 -0.58
N ASP A 42 2.85 16.74 -0.93
CA ASP A 42 3.80 17.20 -1.96
C ASP A 42 3.36 16.95 -3.40
N GLY A 43 2.38 16.07 -3.65
CA GLY A 43 2.21 15.64 -5.03
C GLY A 43 1.93 14.19 -5.25
N TYR A 44 2.09 13.32 -4.25
CA TYR A 44 2.33 11.91 -4.55
C TYR A 44 1.35 10.95 -3.88
N MET A 45 1.18 9.78 -4.47
CA MET A 45 0.38 8.69 -3.93
C MET A 45 1.19 7.40 -4.03
N ILE A 46 1.12 6.58 -3.00
CA ILE A 46 1.75 5.27 -2.97
C ILE A 46 0.64 4.23 -3.17
N ALA A 47 0.76 3.44 -4.23
CA ALA A 47 -0.17 2.39 -4.57
C ALA A 47 0.50 1.03 -4.42
N PRO A 48 0.23 0.27 -3.35
CA PRO A 48 0.61 -1.14 -3.30
C PRO A 48 -0.17 -1.90 -4.39
N GLN A 49 0.55 -2.53 -5.30
CA GLN A 49 0.03 -3.40 -6.34
C GLN A 49 0.37 -4.83 -5.99
N THR A 50 -0.67 -5.65 -5.88
CA THR A 50 -0.55 -7.10 -5.96
C THR A 50 -0.80 -7.48 -7.40
N TYR A 51 0.03 -8.38 -7.92
CA TYR A 51 -0.19 -8.97 -9.24
C TYR A 51 -0.62 -10.40 -8.98
N SER A 52 -1.85 -10.72 -9.39
CA SER A 52 -2.23 -12.10 -9.63
C SER A 52 -1.48 -12.54 -10.87
N GLU A 53 -0.42 -13.35 -10.73
CA GLU A 53 0.10 -14.09 -11.87
C GLU A 53 -1.04 -14.90 -12.47
N ASP A 54 -1.25 -14.79 -13.79
CA ASP A 54 -2.40 -15.31 -14.55
C ASP A 54 -2.78 -16.76 -14.21
N GLY A 55 -3.60 -16.94 -13.16
CA GLY A 55 -4.18 -18.23 -12.78
C GLY A 55 -3.23 -19.26 -12.14
N ASP A 56 -1.92 -18.99 -12.06
CA ASP A 56 -1.01 -19.82 -11.26
C ASP A 56 -1.20 -19.46 -9.79
N ALA A 57 -2.14 -20.17 -9.16
CA ALA A 57 -2.61 -19.99 -7.78
C ALA A 57 -1.53 -20.08 -6.67
N TYR A 58 -0.24 -20.12 -7.03
CA TYR A 58 0.89 -20.36 -6.16
C TYR A 58 2.06 -19.38 -6.33
N GLY A 59 1.97 -18.38 -7.22
CA GLY A 59 2.94 -17.28 -7.23
C GLY A 59 2.79 -16.45 -5.95
N GLU A 60 3.81 -16.42 -5.10
CA GLU A 60 3.92 -15.45 -4.00
C GLU A 60 3.99 -14.04 -4.61
N GLY A 61 2.83 -13.44 -4.87
CA GLY A 61 2.73 -12.12 -5.46
C GLY A 61 3.33 -11.07 -4.52
N ASN A 62 4.62 -10.79 -4.68
CA ASN A 62 5.29 -9.74 -3.92
C ASN A 62 4.70 -8.38 -4.31
N PRO A 63 4.22 -7.59 -3.33
CA PRO A 63 3.60 -6.33 -3.66
C PRO A 63 4.69 -5.38 -4.17
N ALA A 64 4.48 -4.85 -5.36
CA ALA A 64 5.25 -3.72 -5.86
C ALA A 64 4.54 -2.43 -5.44
N TYR A 65 5.30 -1.40 -5.11
CA TYR A 65 4.78 -0.07 -4.85
C TYR A 65 4.96 0.76 -6.09
N ILE A 66 3.86 1.31 -6.58
CA ILE A 66 3.90 2.32 -7.63
C ILE A 66 3.63 3.67 -6.99
N ILE A 67 4.56 4.60 -7.20
CA ILE A 67 4.42 5.99 -6.80
C ILE A 67 3.81 6.72 -7.99
N GLN A 68 2.70 7.42 -7.75
CA GLN A 68 2.02 8.24 -8.75
C GLN A 68 2.02 9.70 -8.33
N ASN A 69 2.08 10.62 -9.29
CA ASN A 69 1.85 12.04 -9.01
C ASN A 69 0.35 12.38 -8.97
N GLU A 70 0.01 13.65 -8.81
CA GLU A 70 -1.38 14.13 -8.74
C GLU A 70 -2.21 13.89 -10.00
N GLU A 71 -1.54 13.69 -11.12
CA GLU A 71 -2.14 13.42 -12.43
C GLU A 71 -2.30 11.91 -12.69
N GLY A 72 -1.94 11.07 -11.71
CA GLY A 72 -1.94 9.61 -11.85
C GLY A 72 -0.78 9.07 -12.68
N VAL A 73 0.20 9.92 -13.02
CA VAL A 73 1.38 9.50 -13.79
C VAL A 73 2.35 8.76 -12.88
N TYR A 74 2.92 7.67 -13.38
CA TYR A 74 3.85 6.83 -12.65
C TYR A 74 5.20 7.54 -12.54
N VAL A 75 5.69 7.68 -11.32
CA VAL A 75 6.91 8.42 -10.98
C VAL A 75 8.05 7.46 -10.71
N LEU A 76 7.77 6.40 -9.96
CA LEU A 76 8.76 5.43 -9.47
C LEU A 76 8.04 4.11 -9.16
N GLY A 77 8.73 2.99 -9.35
CA GLY A 77 8.36 1.67 -8.83
C GLY A 77 9.33 1.21 -7.75
N LEU A 78 8.86 0.44 -6.78
CA LEU A 78 9.68 -0.30 -5.81
C LEU A 78 9.18 -1.73 -5.69
N GLU A 79 10.08 -2.69 -5.88
CA GLU A 79 9.89 -4.10 -5.59
C GLU A 79 10.76 -4.49 -4.40
N ILE A 80 10.26 -5.35 -3.51
CA ILE A 80 10.93 -5.74 -2.27
C ILE A 80 11.02 -7.27 -2.21
N ARG A 81 12.19 -7.76 -1.79
CA ARG A 81 12.52 -9.16 -1.53
C ARG A 81 13.23 -9.28 -0.18
N LYS A 82 13.19 -10.46 0.46
CA LYS A 82 13.95 -10.73 1.69
C LYS A 82 15.46 -10.68 1.48
N ALA A 83 16.19 -10.32 2.53
CA ALA A 83 17.65 -10.22 2.47
C ALA A 83 18.35 -11.53 2.07
N SER A 84 17.84 -12.69 2.47
CA SER A 84 18.47 -13.99 2.15
C SER A 84 18.50 -14.31 0.66
N ASP A 85 17.64 -13.68 -0.15
CA ASP A 85 17.68 -13.80 -1.61
C ASP A 85 18.95 -13.18 -2.20
N MET A 86 19.63 -12.28 -1.47
CA MET A 86 20.87 -11.65 -1.91
C MET A 86 21.99 -12.67 -2.10
N GLU A 87 22.00 -13.78 -1.38
CA GLU A 87 23.04 -14.80 -1.51
C GLU A 87 22.73 -15.83 -2.62
N CYS A 88 21.48 -15.85 -3.12
CA CYS A 88 21.03 -16.83 -4.11
C CYS A 88 20.98 -16.23 -5.53
N MET A 89 21.87 -16.69 -6.41
CA MET A 89 21.95 -16.23 -7.82
C MET A 89 20.62 -16.35 -8.58
N GLU A 90 19.92 -17.47 -8.43
CA GLU A 90 18.64 -17.72 -9.10
C GLU A 90 17.55 -16.75 -8.62
N LYS A 91 17.55 -16.40 -7.32
CA LYS A 91 16.60 -15.45 -6.75
C LYS A 91 16.87 -14.02 -7.23
N ARG A 92 18.15 -13.61 -7.31
CA ARG A 92 18.53 -12.33 -7.93
C ARG A 92 18.10 -12.26 -9.40
N GLN A 93 18.29 -13.34 -10.16
CA GLN A 93 17.83 -13.41 -11.55
C GLN A 93 16.30 -13.34 -11.66
N SER A 94 15.56 -13.99 -10.76
CA SER A 94 14.09 -13.86 -10.75
C SER A 94 13.66 -12.43 -10.42
N ALA A 95 14.25 -11.82 -9.40
CA ALA A 95 13.94 -10.45 -9.02
C ALA A 95 14.19 -9.46 -10.19
N GLU A 96 15.28 -9.65 -10.92
CA GLU A 96 15.61 -8.91 -12.14
C GLU A 96 14.55 -9.05 -13.24
N ARG A 97 14.18 -10.30 -13.55
CA ARG A 97 13.17 -10.61 -14.57
C ARG A 97 11.82 -10.01 -14.19
N ASP A 98 11.38 -10.23 -12.96
CA ASP A 98 10.07 -9.80 -12.48
C ASP A 98 9.97 -8.26 -12.44
N THR A 99 11.06 -7.57 -12.06
CA THR A 99 11.16 -6.11 -12.15
C THR A 99 11.03 -5.64 -13.60
N ARG A 100 11.73 -6.27 -14.56
CA ARG A 100 11.65 -5.88 -15.98
C ARG A 100 10.28 -6.12 -16.58
N ASP A 101 9.67 -7.26 -16.28
CA ASP A 101 8.35 -7.62 -16.78
C ASP A 101 7.33 -6.56 -16.34
N ARG A 102 7.36 -6.16 -15.06
CA ARG A 102 6.53 -5.05 -14.54
C ARG A 102 6.84 -3.71 -15.21
N MET A 103 8.11 -3.40 -15.46
CA MET A 103 8.48 -2.17 -16.16
C MET A 103 7.92 -2.14 -17.59
N ARG A 104 7.76 -3.28 -18.28
CA ARG A 104 7.20 -3.31 -19.64
C ARG A 104 5.75 -2.80 -19.65
N ASP A 105 4.97 -3.17 -18.64
CA ASP A 105 3.56 -2.77 -18.49
C ASP A 105 3.37 -1.36 -17.93
N CYS A 106 4.43 -0.74 -17.40
CA CYS A 106 4.37 0.64 -16.89
C CYS A 106 4.17 1.65 -18.04
N PRO A 107 3.33 2.68 -17.83
CA PRO A 107 2.98 3.69 -18.83
C PRO A 107 4.21 4.50 -19.25
N SER A 108 4.13 5.09 -20.44
CA SER A 108 5.25 5.79 -21.06
C SER A 108 5.46 7.19 -20.46
N VAL A 109 6.27 7.28 -19.41
CA VAL A 109 6.98 8.52 -19.03
C VAL A 109 8.36 8.51 -19.69
N PRO A 110 8.93 9.66 -20.10
CA PRO A 110 10.19 9.69 -20.85
C PRO A 110 11.27 8.76 -20.28
N GLN A 111 11.41 8.76 -18.94
CA GLN A 111 12.16 7.75 -18.20
C GLN A 111 11.36 7.29 -16.98
N PHE A 112 11.15 5.98 -16.87
CA PHE A 112 10.55 5.36 -15.69
C PHE A 112 11.61 4.61 -14.91
N ARG A 113 11.63 4.76 -13.58
CA ARG A 113 12.57 4.04 -12.71
C ARG A 113 11.85 3.05 -11.83
N MET A 114 12.46 1.88 -11.68
CA MET A 114 12.03 0.86 -10.76
C MET A 114 13.20 0.42 -9.91
N ILE A 115 13.01 0.44 -8.59
CA ILE A 115 13.99 -0.02 -7.62
C ILE A 115 13.63 -1.46 -7.26
N CYS A 116 14.61 -2.34 -7.27
CA CYS A 116 14.50 -3.69 -6.73
C CYS A 116 15.33 -3.76 -5.45
N ALA A 117 14.68 -3.81 -4.29
CA ALA A 117 15.30 -3.92 -2.99
C ALA A 117 15.33 -5.39 -2.54
N ILE A 118 16.52 -5.92 -2.26
CA ILE A 118 16.73 -7.21 -1.62
C ILE A 118 17.30 -6.92 -0.23
N GLY A 119 16.45 -6.95 0.79
CA GLY A 119 16.80 -6.44 2.11
C GLY A 119 17.17 -4.95 2.10
N MET A 120 18.42 -4.64 2.45
CA MET A 120 19.00 -3.29 2.46
C MET A 120 19.82 -2.96 1.19
N HIS A 121 19.87 -3.85 0.21
CA HIS A 121 20.61 -3.63 -1.02
C HIS A 121 19.65 -3.35 -2.17
N CYS A 122 19.93 -2.32 -2.96
CA CYS A 122 19.05 -1.87 -4.03
C CYS A 122 19.73 -1.92 -5.39
N ALA A 123 19.00 -2.39 -6.39
CA ALA A 123 19.30 -2.18 -7.80
C ALA A 123 18.31 -1.18 -8.40
N VAL A 124 18.77 -0.32 -9.31
CA VAL A 124 17.92 0.67 -9.99
C VAL A 124 17.86 0.34 -11.48
N PHE A 125 16.65 0.10 -11.96
CA PHE A 125 16.34 -0.12 -13.36
C PHE A 125 15.70 1.13 -13.95
N THR A 126 16.15 1.55 -15.13
CA THR A 126 15.60 2.71 -15.85
C THR A 126 15.11 2.28 -17.22
N LYS A 127 13.81 2.47 -17.48
CA LYS A 127 13.16 2.27 -18.78
C LYS A 127 13.11 3.60 -19.51
N ASP A 128 13.72 3.67 -20.67
CA ASP A 128 13.58 4.78 -21.59
C ASP A 128 12.36 4.55 -22.48
N SER A 129 11.38 5.46 -22.45
CA SER A 129 10.13 5.27 -23.19
C SER A 129 10.24 5.50 -24.69
N ALA A 130 11.27 6.22 -25.16
CA ALA A 130 11.47 6.43 -26.60
C ALA A 130 11.97 5.16 -27.29
N THR A 131 12.86 4.43 -26.62
CA THR A 131 13.49 3.21 -27.14
C THR A 131 12.86 1.92 -26.60
N GLY A 132 12.12 2.01 -25.49
CA GLY A 132 11.65 0.85 -24.73
C GLY A 132 12.77 0.08 -24.02
N SER A 133 14.02 0.57 -24.08
CA SER A 133 15.17 -0.10 -23.48
C SER A 133 15.17 0.05 -21.96
N ILE A 134 15.65 -0.99 -21.26
CA ILE A 134 15.79 -0.98 -19.80
C ILE A 134 17.28 -1.13 -19.46
N THR A 135 17.81 -0.19 -18.68
CA THR A 135 19.19 -0.17 -18.16
C THR A 135 19.20 -0.50 -16.67
N PRO A 136 20.12 -1.35 -16.16
CA PRO A 136 21.14 -2.10 -16.92
C PRO A 136 20.51 -3.06 -17.94
N ALA A 137 21.24 -3.43 -19.00
CA ALA A 137 20.73 -4.35 -20.02
C ALA A 137 20.47 -5.74 -19.41
N SER A 138 19.43 -6.45 -19.86
CA SER A 138 19.12 -7.79 -19.35
C SER A 138 20.27 -8.75 -19.63
N VAL A 139 20.57 -9.58 -18.64
CA VAL A 139 21.54 -10.64 -18.78
C VAL A 139 20.96 -11.68 -19.74
N ARG A 140 21.59 -11.85 -20.90
CA ARG A 140 21.06 -12.75 -21.92
C ARG A 140 21.29 -14.18 -21.49
N TYR A 141 20.22 -14.97 -21.45
CA TYR A 141 20.37 -16.41 -21.37
C TYR A 141 21.09 -16.90 -22.63
N HIS A 142 22.34 -17.31 -22.48
CA HIS A 142 23.10 -17.98 -23.53
C HIS A 142 22.92 -19.49 -23.39
N PRO A 143 22.21 -20.17 -24.32
CA PRO A 143 22.09 -21.62 -24.29
C PRO A 143 23.48 -22.25 -24.46
N GLY A 144 24.07 -22.77 -23.38
CA GLY A 144 25.41 -23.37 -23.37
C GLY A 144 26.45 -22.65 -22.49
N HIS A 145 26.12 -21.51 -21.90
CA HIS A 145 26.86 -20.94 -20.78
C HIS A 145 26.00 -21.11 -19.54
N ASP A 146 26.44 -21.98 -18.62
CA ASP A 146 25.61 -22.40 -17.49
C ASP A 146 25.16 -21.22 -16.60
N HIS A 147 25.81 -20.05 -16.64
CA HIS A 147 25.66 -19.05 -15.58
C HIS A 147 25.88 -17.58 -16.03
N GLU A 148 25.03 -17.03 -16.90
CA GLU A 148 24.87 -15.58 -16.95
C GLU A 148 23.69 -15.17 -16.04
N TYR A 149 23.99 -14.86 -14.78
CA TYR A 149 23.02 -14.36 -13.80
C TYR A 149 23.11 -12.85 -13.64
N ALA A 150 22.05 -12.22 -13.13
CA ALA A 150 22.08 -10.82 -12.72
C ALA A 150 23.27 -10.58 -11.77
N PRO A 151 24.26 -9.74 -12.15
CA PRO A 151 25.44 -9.49 -11.33
C PRO A 151 25.05 -8.95 -9.97
N GLN A 152 25.73 -9.41 -8.92
CA GLN A 152 25.55 -8.87 -7.57
C GLN A 152 25.85 -7.36 -7.52
N ASP A 153 26.78 -6.89 -8.37
CA ASP A 153 27.14 -5.48 -8.53
C ASP A 153 25.97 -4.59 -8.97
N TRP A 154 24.86 -5.16 -9.45
CA TRP A 154 23.66 -4.36 -9.71
C TRP A 154 22.96 -3.91 -8.42
N TRP A 155 23.10 -4.67 -7.33
CA TRP A 155 22.59 -4.34 -5.99
C TRP A 155 23.64 -3.65 -5.13
N ASN A 156 24.41 -2.74 -5.74
CA ASN A 156 25.53 -2.05 -5.09
C ASN A 156 25.11 -0.89 -4.17
N ILE A 157 23.83 -0.51 -4.16
CA ILE A 157 23.33 0.54 -3.26
C ILE A 157 22.95 -0.09 -1.92
N ASP A 158 23.85 -0.04 -0.94
CA ASP A 158 23.61 -0.49 0.43
C ASP A 158 23.08 0.64 1.31
N ILE A 159 21.77 0.64 1.59
CA ILE A 159 21.10 1.68 2.37
C ILE A 159 21.38 1.61 3.88
N SER A 160 22.10 0.58 4.36
CA SER A 160 22.67 0.58 5.71
C SER A 160 23.80 1.62 5.85
N THR A 161 24.44 1.99 4.75
CA THR A 161 25.51 3.00 4.70
C THR A 161 24.96 4.39 4.37
N ALA A 162 25.65 5.45 4.84
CA ALA A 162 25.27 6.83 4.49
C ALA A 162 25.38 7.09 2.98
N GLU A 163 26.40 6.52 2.32
CA GLU A 163 26.61 6.64 0.88
C GLU A 163 25.46 6.01 0.08
N GLY A 164 25.05 4.79 0.41
CA GLY A 164 23.94 4.13 -0.28
C GLY A 164 22.61 4.84 -0.05
N ARG A 165 22.35 5.40 1.15
CA ARG A 165 21.17 6.24 1.37
C ARG A 165 21.19 7.50 0.51
N THR A 166 22.33 8.18 0.42
CA THR A 166 22.48 9.38 -0.41
C THR A 166 22.29 9.04 -1.90
N ALA A 167 22.88 7.94 -2.36
CA ALA A 167 22.72 7.45 -3.72
C ALA A 167 21.24 7.15 -4.04
N LEU A 168 20.53 6.43 -3.16
CA LEU A 168 19.10 6.15 -3.36
C LEU A 168 18.24 7.43 -3.30
N GLY A 169 18.56 8.34 -2.38
CA GLY A 169 17.90 9.65 -2.28
C GLY A 169 17.98 10.46 -3.57
N ALA A 170 19.13 10.46 -4.24
CA ALA A 170 19.30 11.13 -5.53
C ALA A 170 18.33 10.57 -6.59
N TYR A 171 18.13 9.24 -6.65
CA TYR A 171 17.15 8.65 -7.56
C TYR A 171 15.71 9.07 -7.26
N PHE A 172 15.36 9.24 -5.98
CA PHE A 172 14.05 9.75 -5.60
C PHE A 172 13.85 11.21 -6.03
N ASP A 173 14.84 12.07 -5.80
CA ASP A 173 14.78 13.48 -6.17
C ASP A 173 14.69 13.67 -7.68
N GLU A 174 15.49 12.93 -8.44
CA GLU A 174 15.42 12.93 -9.89
C GLU A 174 14.04 12.44 -10.39
N ALA A 175 13.45 11.42 -9.77
CA ALA A 175 12.10 10.97 -10.12
C ALA A 175 11.04 12.07 -9.90
N LYS A 176 11.15 12.82 -8.79
CA LYS A 176 10.30 13.99 -8.54
C LYS A 176 10.51 15.10 -9.58
N ILE A 177 11.76 15.42 -9.91
CA ILE A 177 12.10 16.43 -10.92
C ILE A 177 11.50 16.04 -12.28
N MET A 178 11.72 14.80 -12.73
CA MET A 178 11.17 14.30 -13.99
C MET A 178 9.65 14.37 -14.01
N SER A 179 8.99 13.93 -12.93
CA SER A 179 7.53 14.03 -12.78
C SER A 179 7.04 15.48 -12.86
N SER A 180 7.73 16.42 -12.23
CA SER A 180 7.35 17.84 -12.21
C SER A 180 7.50 18.53 -13.57
N ALA A 181 8.38 18.01 -14.44
CA ALA A 181 8.64 18.54 -15.77
C ALA A 181 7.64 18.04 -16.83
N LEU A 182 6.82 17.03 -16.49
CA LEU A 182 5.79 16.53 -17.41
C LEU A 182 4.75 17.63 -17.68
N PRO A 183 4.25 17.74 -18.92
CA PRO A 183 3.17 18.67 -19.23
C PRO A 183 2.00 18.35 -18.34
N ARG A 184 1.65 19.29 -17.46
CA ARG A 184 0.48 19.11 -16.61
C ARG A 184 -0.72 18.98 -17.52
N ASN A 185 -1.34 17.81 -17.55
CA ASN A 185 -2.62 17.68 -18.22
C ASN A 185 -3.51 18.69 -17.52
N THR A 186 -3.96 19.73 -18.24
CA THR A 186 -4.81 20.78 -17.69
C THR A 186 -6.18 20.21 -17.36
N PHE A 187 -6.26 19.32 -16.39
CA PHE A 187 -7.43 19.07 -15.58
C PHE A 187 -7.61 20.32 -14.71
N ARG A 188 -7.92 21.44 -15.38
CA ARG A 188 -8.28 22.74 -14.81
C ARG A 188 -9.69 22.63 -14.25
N GLY A 189 -9.85 21.76 -13.26
CA GLY A 189 -10.95 21.78 -12.32
C GLY A 189 -10.42 22.22 -10.97
N HIS A 190 -9.72 23.36 -10.90
CA HIS A 190 -9.50 24.03 -9.62
C HIS A 190 -10.86 24.55 -9.13
N ALA A 191 -11.69 23.64 -8.61
CA ALA A 191 -12.73 24.03 -7.70
C ALA A 191 -12.00 24.61 -6.48
N THR A 192 -11.87 25.94 -6.45
CA THR A 192 -11.47 26.67 -5.24
C THR A 192 -12.55 26.42 -4.20
N LEU A 193 -12.38 25.37 -3.40
CA LEU A 193 -13.22 25.14 -2.24
C LEU A 193 -12.98 26.29 -1.26
N PRO A 194 -14.03 26.83 -0.61
CA PRO A 194 -13.89 27.92 0.32
C PRO A 194 -12.96 27.52 1.47
N ALA A 195 -11.95 28.37 1.73
CA ALA A 195 -10.86 28.12 2.69
C ALA A 195 -11.31 27.87 4.15
N ASN A 196 -12.59 28.13 4.46
CA ASN A 196 -13.17 27.97 5.80
C ASN A 196 -14.20 26.83 5.88
N SER A 197 -14.31 25.99 4.86
CA SER A 197 -15.17 24.82 4.98
C SER A 197 -14.53 23.86 5.99
N PRO A 198 -15.29 23.32 6.98
CA PRO A 198 -14.80 22.33 7.93
C PRO A 198 -14.61 20.98 7.23
N VAL A 199 -13.90 20.98 6.09
CA VAL A 199 -13.74 19.78 5.30
C VAL A 199 -12.71 18.92 6.02
N PRO A 200 -13.10 17.71 6.45
CA PRO A 200 -12.19 16.83 7.18
C PRO A 200 -11.00 16.37 6.34
N TRP A 201 -11.12 16.41 4.99
CA TRP A 201 -10.11 15.97 4.02
C TRP A 201 -9.64 17.11 3.13
N SER A 202 -8.38 17.05 2.69
CA SER A 202 -7.82 18.04 1.77
C SER A 202 -8.61 18.10 0.44
N PRO A 203 -8.61 19.25 -0.27
CA PRO A 203 -9.24 19.36 -1.59
C PRO A 203 -8.77 18.26 -2.57
N ARG A 204 -7.51 17.84 -2.42
CA ARG A 204 -6.91 16.79 -3.24
C ARG A 204 -7.54 15.42 -3.04
N LEU A 205 -7.77 14.98 -1.79
CA LEU A 205 -8.45 13.71 -1.53
C LEU A 205 -9.85 13.70 -2.15
N GLN A 206 -10.55 14.84 -2.09
CA GLN A 206 -11.88 14.98 -2.67
C GLN A 206 -11.87 14.89 -4.19
N MET A 207 -10.86 15.48 -4.85
CA MET A 207 -10.67 15.34 -6.29
C MET A 207 -10.45 13.87 -6.67
N ILE A 208 -9.57 13.15 -5.98
CA ILE A 208 -9.33 11.73 -6.24
C ILE A 208 -10.60 10.90 -6.05
N MET A 209 -11.34 11.13 -4.95
CA MET A 209 -12.62 10.47 -4.71
C MET A 209 -13.62 10.73 -5.83
N ALA A 210 -13.73 11.97 -6.31
CA ALA A 210 -14.63 12.33 -7.40
C ALA A 210 -14.22 11.65 -8.72
N THR A 211 -12.93 11.65 -9.05
CA THR A 211 -12.38 10.98 -10.24
C THR A 211 -12.69 9.49 -10.21
N LEU A 212 -12.36 8.81 -9.10
CA LEU A 212 -12.65 7.38 -8.94
C LEU A 212 -14.17 7.12 -8.97
N SER A 213 -14.99 7.94 -8.31
CA SER A 213 -16.45 7.73 -8.34
C SER A 213 -17.06 7.90 -9.74
N SER A 214 -16.40 8.64 -10.63
CA SER A 214 -16.87 8.90 -11.99
C SER A 214 -16.43 7.85 -13.03
N ALA A 215 -15.42 7.04 -12.74
CA ALA A 215 -14.87 6.15 -13.77
C ALA A 215 -15.76 4.91 -13.97
N ARG A 216 -15.94 4.53 -15.24
CA ARG A 216 -16.86 3.45 -15.65
C ARG A 216 -16.43 2.06 -15.16
N SER A 217 -15.13 1.86 -14.96
CA SER A 217 -14.56 0.60 -14.49
C SER A 217 -13.32 0.91 -13.65
N ILE A 218 -13.33 0.45 -12.40
CA ILE A 218 -12.25 0.65 -11.45
C ILE A 218 -11.93 -0.67 -10.77
N SER A 219 -10.65 -1.01 -10.67
CA SER A 219 -10.18 -2.18 -9.92
C SER A 219 -10.09 -1.88 -8.42
N ALA A 220 -10.03 -2.90 -7.56
CA ALA A 220 -9.83 -2.68 -6.13
C ALA A 220 -8.52 -1.89 -5.88
N ALA A 221 -7.46 -2.26 -6.60
CA ALA A 221 -6.15 -1.65 -6.52
C ALA A 221 -6.16 -0.13 -6.80
N SER A 222 -7.06 0.37 -7.64
CA SER A 222 -7.20 1.82 -7.88
C SER A 222 -7.67 2.60 -6.65
N TRP A 223 -8.34 1.95 -5.69
CA TRP A 223 -8.77 2.59 -4.45
C TRP A 223 -7.66 2.60 -3.38
N HIS A 224 -6.65 1.73 -3.48
CA HIS A 224 -5.55 1.67 -2.51
C HIS A 224 -4.83 3.01 -2.33
N PRO A 225 -4.39 3.73 -3.39
CA PRO A 225 -3.71 5.02 -3.20
C PRO A 225 -4.59 6.07 -2.50
N LEU A 226 -5.91 6.08 -2.72
CA LEU A 226 -6.83 6.96 -1.98
C LEU A 226 -6.80 6.65 -0.48
N TYR A 227 -6.96 5.37 -0.13
CA TYR A 227 -6.99 4.95 1.27
C TYR A 227 -5.64 5.08 1.95
N TRP A 228 -4.55 4.84 1.24
CA TRP A 228 -3.20 5.12 1.70
C TRP A 228 -3.04 6.59 2.07
N ALA A 229 -3.39 7.50 1.16
CA ALA A 229 -3.31 8.93 1.39
C ALA A 229 -4.17 9.39 2.58
N LEU A 230 -5.38 8.84 2.70
CA LEU A 230 -6.27 9.11 3.82
C LEU A 230 -5.63 8.70 5.15
N LEU A 231 -5.12 7.46 5.23
CA LEU A 231 -4.44 6.97 6.44
C LEU A 231 -3.18 7.80 6.74
N ALA A 232 -2.36 8.10 5.74
CA ALA A 232 -1.11 8.85 5.91
C ALA A 232 -1.37 10.27 6.44
N SER A 233 -2.50 10.89 6.06
CA SER A 233 -2.89 12.21 6.56
C SER A 233 -3.24 12.22 8.06
N VAL A 234 -3.66 11.08 8.61
CA VAL A 234 -4.04 10.95 10.03
C VAL A 234 -2.92 10.32 10.86
N PHE A 235 -2.16 9.41 10.27
CA PHE A 235 -1.08 8.64 10.88
C PHE A 235 0.24 8.92 10.18
N PRO A 236 0.77 10.14 10.31
CA PRO A 236 1.94 10.54 9.56
C PRO A 236 3.19 9.85 10.10
N VAL A 237 4.10 9.53 9.19
CA VAL A 237 5.29 8.74 9.51
C VAL A 237 6.19 9.44 10.52
N ASP A 238 6.35 10.76 10.44
CA ASP A 238 7.13 11.59 11.38
C ASP A 238 6.62 11.54 12.84
N LYS A 239 5.38 11.07 13.06
CA LYS A 239 4.80 10.85 14.39
C LYS A 239 4.87 9.38 14.84
N GLY A 240 5.70 8.58 14.18
CA GLY A 240 5.97 7.21 14.60
C GLY A 240 4.92 6.20 14.13
N TYR A 241 4.17 6.51 13.08
CA TYR A 241 3.22 5.57 12.48
C TYR A 241 3.75 5.05 11.15
N ARG A 242 3.29 3.86 10.74
CA ARG A 242 3.54 3.32 9.41
C ARG A 242 2.31 2.59 8.90
N ILE A 243 2.10 2.64 7.58
CA ILE A 243 1.05 1.89 6.90
C ILE A 243 1.69 0.68 6.27
N VAL A 244 1.21 -0.50 6.63
CA VAL A 244 1.73 -1.78 6.17
C VAL A 244 0.65 -2.49 5.37
N PRO A 245 0.87 -2.79 4.08
CA PRO A 245 -0.02 -3.68 3.36
C PRO A 245 0.18 -5.10 3.87
N GLN A 246 -0.90 -5.69 4.37
CA GLN A 246 -0.97 -7.09 4.77
C GLN A 246 -1.64 -7.87 3.64
N ILE A 247 -0.89 -8.80 3.05
CA ILE A 247 -1.40 -9.80 2.11
C ILE A 247 -1.65 -11.05 2.92
N PHE A 248 -2.86 -11.59 2.83
CA PHE A 248 -3.19 -12.81 3.52
C PHE A 248 -3.29 -13.96 2.54
N PRO A 249 -2.66 -15.11 2.83
CA PRO A 249 -2.70 -16.27 1.95
C PRO A 249 -4.14 -16.68 1.64
N ALA A 250 -4.40 -17.01 0.37
CA ALA A 250 -5.67 -17.57 -0.09
C ALA A 250 -5.97 -18.95 0.55
N ALA A 251 -4.98 -19.60 1.17
CA ALA A 251 -5.02 -20.99 1.64
C ALA A 251 -6.08 -21.32 2.69
N HIS A 252 -6.64 -20.34 3.41
CA HIS A 252 -7.73 -20.57 4.37
C HIS A 252 -9.13 -20.35 3.79
N TRP A 253 -9.20 -19.93 2.53
CA TRP A 253 -10.45 -19.56 1.89
C TRP A 253 -10.86 -20.70 0.97
N GLN A 254 -11.84 -21.50 1.40
CA GLN A 254 -12.51 -22.51 0.57
C GLN A 254 -13.30 -21.91 -0.61
N TYR A 255 -13.06 -20.64 -0.95
CA TYR A 255 -13.72 -19.91 -2.00
C TYR A 255 -12.64 -19.45 -2.98
N GLU A 256 -12.60 -20.07 -4.15
CA GLU A 256 -11.68 -19.83 -5.29
C GLU A 256 -11.76 -18.41 -5.88
N TYR A 257 -12.30 -17.43 -5.16
CA TYR A 257 -12.94 -16.27 -5.79
C TYR A 257 -12.59 -14.92 -5.15
N ILE A 258 -11.65 -14.85 -4.22
CA ILE A 258 -11.26 -13.58 -3.60
C ILE A 258 -9.82 -13.28 -4.00
N GLU A 259 -9.67 -12.77 -5.22
CA GLU A 259 -8.43 -12.19 -5.70
C GLU A 259 -8.09 -10.95 -4.85
N ASP A 260 -6.85 -10.91 -4.37
CA ASP A 260 -6.10 -9.72 -3.96
C ASP A 260 -6.79 -8.74 -3.02
N VAL A 261 -6.94 -9.16 -1.76
CA VAL A 261 -7.34 -8.27 -0.67
C VAL A 261 -6.09 -7.74 0.03
N VAL A 262 -5.75 -6.49 -0.24
CA VAL A 262 -4.74 -5.75 0.54
C VAL A 262 -5.43 -5.11 1.73
N VAL A 263 -5.02 -5.52 2.94
CA VAL A 263 -5.42 -4.82 4.17
C VAL A 263 -4.32 -3.86 4.55
N LEU A 264 -4.61 -2.57 4.55
CA LEU A 264 -3.71 -1.54 5.06
C LEU A 264 -3.83 -1.52 6.58
N VAL A 265 -2.78 -1.95 7.27
CA VAL A 265 -2.69 -1.90 8.74
C VAL A 265 -1.81 -0.73 9.13
N VAL A 266 -2.33 0.16 9.95
CA VAL A 266 -1.54 1.21 10.59
C VAL A 266 -0.91 0.63 11.83
N GLU A 267 0.41 0.68 11.92
CA GLU A 267 1.18 0.33 13.10
C GLU A 267 1.83 1.59 13.69
N ASN A 268 2.04 1.59 15.01
CA ASN A 268 2.87 2.60 15.67
C ASN A 268 4.33 2.13 15.81
N GLU A 269 5.20 2.90 16.47
CA GLU A 269 6.64 2.58 16.62
C GLU A 269 6.90 1.26 17.34
N GLY A 270 5.95 0.77 18.13
CA GLY A 270 6.03 -0.52 18.82
C GLY A 270 5.56 -1.70 17.95
N GLY A 271 5.23 -1.48 16.68
CA GLY A 271 4.64 -2.49 15.80
C GLY A 271 3.22 -2.89 16.20
N ILE A 272 2.52 -2.06 16.99
CA ILE A 272 1.17 -2.37 17.47
C ILE A 272 0.14 -1.99 16.39
N PRO A 273 -0.69 -2.94 15.91
CA PRO A 273 -1.78 -2.63 14.99
C PRO A 273 -2.78 -1.67 15.65
N THR A 274 -2.87 -0.47 15.09
CA THR A 274 -3.68 0.64 15.60
C THR A 274 -5.06 0.67 14.94
N ILE A 275 -5.10 0.57 13.62
CA ILE A 275 -6.33 0.42 12.83
C ILE A 275 -6.02 -0.39 11.58
N GLY A 276 -6.98 -1.16 11.08
CA GLY A 276 -6.91 -1.76 9.75
C GLY A 276 -7.93 -1.16 8.78
N LEU A 277 -7.62 -1.16 7.50
CA LEU A 277 -8.53 -0.80 6.42
C LEU A 277 -8.39 -1.79 5.27
N GLU A 278 -9.52 -2.35 4.85
CA GLU A 278 -9.61 -3.30 3.75
C GLU A 278 -10.47 -2.71 2.65
N ALA A 279 -9.86 -2.41 1.50
CA ALA A 279 -10.55 -1.89 0.32
C ALA A 279 -10.86 -3.03 -0.65
N ARG A 280 -12.12 -3.12 -1.10
CA ARG A 280 -12.57 -4.14 -2.05
C ARG A 280 -13.28 -3.54 -3.25
N ARG A 281 -13.23 -4.28 -4.35
CA ARG A 281 -14.06 -4.06 -5.54
C ARG A 281 -15.36 -4.85 -5.39
N SER A 282 -16.48 -4.26 -5.81
CA SER A 282 -17.71 -5.02 -6.04
C SER A 282 -17.69 -5.67 -7.43
N ARG A 283 -18.03 -6.96 -7.54
CA ARG A 283 -18.05 -7.63 -8.85
C ARG A 283 -19.23 -7.07 -9.65
N GLY A 284 -18.94 -6.64 -10.87
CA GLY A 284 -19.92 -5.93 -11.71
C GLY A 284 -20.17 -4.47 -11.31
N GLY A 285 -19.37 -3.90 -10.39
CA GLY A 285 -19.48 -2.50 -9.98
C GLY A 285 -20.74 -2.17 -9.16
N SER A 286 -21.51 -3.17 -8.76
CA SER A 286 -22.78 -2.97 -8.07
C SER A 286 -22.67 -3.27 -6.57
N PHE A 287 -22.43 -2.23 -5.77
CA PHE A 287 -22.51 -2.25 -4.31
C PHE A 287 -23.78 -2.91 -3.76
N ASN A 288 -24.83 -3.05 -4.58
CA ASN A 288 -26.10 -3.68 -4.21
C ASN A 288 -26.03 -5.21 -4.12
N ASN A 289 -24.94 -5.88 -4.54
CA ASN A 289 -24.80 -7.33 -4.40
C ASN A 289 -24.73 -7.77 -2.92
N SER A 290 -25.81 -8.38 -2.42
CA SER A 290 -25.93 -8.82 -1.03
C SER A 290 -24.97 -9.93 -0.63
N ASN A 291 -24.64 -10.82 -1.57
CA ASN A 291 -23.77 -11.96 -1.31
C ASN A 291 -22.33 -11.49 -1.11
N GLU A 292 -21.86 -10.52 -1.91
CA GLU A 292 -20.54 -9.91 -1.72
C GLU A 292 -20.40 -9.26 -0.35
N ARG A 293 -21.39 -8.46 0.07
CA ARG A 293 -21.35 -7.83 1.39
C ARG A 293 -21.28 -8.84 2.53
N ALA A 294 -21.93 -9.99 2.39
CA ALA A 294 -21.88 -11.05 3.38
C ALA A 294 -20.54 -11.79 3.42
N LEU A 295 -19.94 -12.04 2.25
CA LEU A 295 -18.56 -12.53 2.16
C LEU A 295 -17.62 -11.53 2.86
N PHE A 296 -17.78 -10.23 2.61
CA PHE A 296 -16.92 -9.20 3.20
C PHE A 296 -17.07 -9.15 4.73
N ASP A 297 -18.29 -9.20 5.27
CA ASP A 297 -18.54 -9.29 6.72
C ASP A 297 -17.85 -10.50 7.35
N ARG A 298 -18.00 -11.67 6.72
CA ARG A 298 -17.39 -12.91 7.21
C ARG A 298 -15.87 -12.82 7.22
N ASP A 299 -15.30 -12.34 6.13
CA ASP A 299 -13.85 -12.28 5.95
C ASP A 299 -13.22 -11.29 6.95
N LEU A 300 -13.79 -10.11 7.12
CA LEU A 300 -13.32 -9.14 8.12
C LEU A 300 -13.37 -9.68 9.54
N ARG A 301 -14.41 -10.44 9.89
CA ARG A 301 -14.48 -11.09 11.21
C ARG A 301 -13.39 -12.12 11.41
N SER A 302 -12.95 -12.81 10.36
CA SER A 302 -11.82 -13.73 10.47
C SER A 302 -10.50 -12.97 10.62
N ARG A 303 -10.37 -11.77 10.00
CA ARG A 303 -9.19 -10.90 10.16
C ARG A 303 -8.91 -10.52 11.61
N PHE A 304 -9.93 -10.24 12.43
CA PHE A 304 -9.74 -9.95 13.86
C PHE A 304 -9.06 -11.08 14.64
N ARG A 305 -9.08 -12.33 14.15
CA ARG A 305 -8.37 -13.44 14.79
C ARG A 305 -6.87 -13.43 14.48
N VAL A 306 -6.49 -12.84 13.35
CA VAL A 306 -5.10 -12.77 12.87
C VAL A 306 -4.45 -11.45 13.27
N LEU A 307 -5.17 -10.34 13.10
CA LEU A 307 -4.78 -9.01 13.51
C LEU A 307 -5.06 -8.82 15.01
N ALA A 308 -4.26 -9.50 15.83
CA ALA A 308 -4.29 -9.30 17.27
C ALA A 308 -3.78 -7.89 17.60
N SER A 309 -4.59 -7.10 18.31
CA SER A 309 -4.19 -5.79 18.83
C SER A 309 -4.37 -5.77 20.35
N PRO A 310 -3.40 -5.24 21.12
CA PRO A 310 -3.52 -5.04 22.56
C PRO A 310 -4.37 -3.81 22.93
N LEU A 311 -4.91 -3.08 21.94
CA LEU A 311 -5.77 -1.93 22.22
C LEU A 311 -7.10 -2.37 22.84
N PRO A 312 -7.68 -1.57 23.78
CA PRO A 312 -8.99 -1.87 24.36
C PRO A 312 -10.09 -2.05 23.30
N LYS A 313 -9.97 -1.29 22.20
CA LYS A 313 -10.76 -1.48 20.98
C LYS A 313 -9.83 -1.47 19.78
N PHE A 314 -10.10 -2.36 18.83
CA PHE A 314 -9.43 -2.35 17.53
C PHE A 314 -10.46 -2.14 16.43
N HIS A 315 -10.24 -1.13 15.60
CA HIS A 315 -11.12 -0.81 14.47
C HIS A 315 -10.58 -1.45 13.18
N LEU A 316 -11.49 -2.00 12.38
CA LEU A 316 -11.21 -2.53 11.05
C LEU A 316 -12.24 -1.98 10.08
N VAL A 317 -11.79 -1.20 9.10
CA VAL A 317 -12.64 -0.51 8.13
C VAL A 317 -12.81 -1.39 6.90
N SER A 318 -14.04 -1.72 6.53
CA SER A 318 -14.38 -2.29 5.23
C SER A 318 -14.75 -1.18 4.26
N ALA A 319 -14.07 -1.12 3.12
CA ALA A 319 -14.30 -0.13 2.10
C ALA A 319 -14.78 -0.77 0.80
N ILE A 320 -15.88 -0.25 0.24
CA ILE A 320 -16.38 -0.59 -1.11
C ILE A 320 -16.59 0.71 -1.87
N GLY A 321 -15.65 1.05 -2.75
CA GLY A 321 -15.66 2.35 -3.43
C GLY A 321 -15.45 3.49 -2.43
N THR A 322 -16.43 4.37 -2.26
CA THR A 322 -16.41 5.44 -1.23
C THR A 322 -17.19 5.07 0.03
N ASN A 323 -17.92 3.95 0.03
CA ASN A 323 -18.76 3.56 1.15
C ASN A 323 -17.97 2.68 2.12
N CYS A 324 -18.00 3.03 3.40
CA CYS A 324 -17.26 2.35 4.45
C CYS A 324 -18.19 1.76 5.52
N CYS A 325 -17.78 0.63 6.09
CA CYS A 325 -18.34 0.03 7.30
C CYS A 325 -17.21 -0.13 8.32
N VAL A 326 -17.40 0.32 9.56
CA VAL A 326 -16.38 0.15 10.61
C VAL A 326 -16.78 -0.99 11.52
N TYR A 327 -15.91 -2.00 11.59
CA TYR A 327 -15.98 -3.06 12.58
C TYR A 327 -15.11 -2.69 13.78
N THR A 328 -15.59 -2.98 14.98
CA THR A 328 -14.89 -2.72 16.23
C THR A 328 -14.84 -3.99 17.03
N PHE A 329 -13.65 -4.50 17.29
CA PHE A 329 -13.43 -5.54 18.29
C PHE A 329 -13.20 -4.89 19.64
N ASP A 330 -14.10 -5.17 20.59
CA ASP A 330 -13.96 -4.78 21.98
C ASP A 330 -13.26 -5.89 22.75
N GLN A 331 -12.08 -5.59 23.30
CA GLN A 331 -11.23 -6.58 23.94
C GLN A 331 -11.83 -7.08 25.26
N ALA A 332 -12.50 -6.21 26.03
CA ALA A 332 -13.10 -6.55 27.31
C ALA A 332 -14.33 -7.46 27.12
N ALA A 333 -15.20 -7.10 26.17
CA ALA A 333 -16.39 -7.88 25.84
C ALA A 333 -16.08 -9.10 24.95
N ARG A 334 -14.86 -9.17 24.38
CA ARG A 334 -14.44 -10.15 23.37
C ARG A 334 -15.46 -10.29 22.23
N SER A 335 -15.96 -9.16 21.76
CA SER A 335 -17.06 -9.11 20.79
C SER A 335 -16.76 -8.16 19.64
N ILE A 336 -17.38 -8.41 18.48
CA ILE A 336 -17.23 -7.56 17.28
C ILE A 336 -18.56 -6.86 17.01
N SER A 337 -18.52 -5.53 16.96
CA SER A 337 -19.60 -4.67 16.47
C SER A 337 -19.32 -4.24 15.02
N PRO A 338 -20.31 -4.18 14.11
CA PRO A 338 -21.69 -4.64 14.30
C PRO A 338 -21.75 -6.15 14.54
N SER A 339 -22.81 -6.63 15.20
CA SER A 339 -22.98 -8.06 15.51
C SER A 339 -23.07 -8.90 14.24
N LYS A 340 -22.67 -10.17 14.34
CA LYS A 340 -22.81 -11.14 13.24
C LYS A 340 -24.30 -11.29 12.91
N LEU A 341 -24.62 -11.34 11.61
CA LEU A 341 -25.99 -11.61 11.20
C LEU A 341 -26.44 -13.02 11.64
N PRO A 342 -27.72 -13.21 11.98
CA PRO A 342 -28.26 -14.53 12.25
C PRO A 342 -28.19 -15.42 10.99
N SER A 343 -27.70 -16.65 11.13
CA SER A 343 -27.56 -17.60 10.01
C SER A 343 -28.87 -18.25 9.55
N LYS A 344 -30.00 -18.00 10.22
CA LYS A 344 -31.25 -18.76 10.07
C LYS A 344 -32.39 -18.01 9.34
N GLY A 345 -32.09 -16.98 8.55
CA GLY A 345 -33.10 -16.25 7.76
C GLY A 345 -33.38 -16.88 6.39
N PRO A 346 -34.52 -16.57 5.72
CA PRO A 346 -34.81 -17.00 4.34
C PRO A 346 -33.86 -16.36 3.30
N HIS A 347 -33.16 -15.29 3.69
CA HIS A 347 -31.98 -14.75 3.01
C HIS A 347 -30.78 -14.92 3.94
N PRO A 348 -30.27 -16.16 4.11
CA PRO A 348 -29.16 -16.41 5.00
C PRO A 348 -27.96 -15.64 4.44
N ASP A 349 -27.35 -14.81 5.27
CA ASP A 349 -26.10 -14.13 4.95
C ASP A 349 -26.24 -13.02 3.89
N SER A 350 -27.03 -11.98 4.16
CA SER A 350 -26.92 -10.70 3.43
C SER A 350 -26.63 -9.56 4.39
N ALA A 351 -25.36 -9.15 4.49
CA ALA A 351 -25.00 -7.95 5.25
C ALA A 351 -25.80 -6.75 4.70
N PRO A 352 -26.64 -6.09 5.52
CA PRO A 352 -27.52 -5.05 5.02
C PRO A 352 -26.69 -3.89 4.49
N GLN A 353 -27.15 -3.27 3.41
CA GLN A 353 -26.49 -2.14 2.77
C GLN A 353 -26.23 -0.99 3.77
N SER A 354 -27.13 -0.82 4.73
CA SER A 354 -27.03 0.17 5.81
C SER A 354 -25.81 0.00 6.72
N ARG A 355 -25.06 -1.11 6.63
CA ARG A 355 -23.77 -1.25 7.33
C ARG A 355 -22.66 -0.42 6.70
N TRP A 356 -22.67 -0.24 5.38
CA TRP A 356 -21.72 0.60 4.65
C TRP A 356 -22.32 1.99 4.45
N ASN A 357 -22.73 2.62 5.55
CA ASN A 357 -23.42 3.92 5.55
C ASN A 357 -22.47 5.12 5.69
N ILE A 358 -21.16 4.89 5.80
CA ILE A 358 -20.17 5.94 5.87
C ILE A 358 -19.72 6.26 4.44
N ASP A 359 -20.37 7.22 3.78
CA ASP A 359 -20.00 7.66 2.43
C ASP A 359 -18.96 8.78 2.49
N LEU A 360 -17.74 8.48 2.03
CA LEU A 360 -16.61 9.42 2.03
C LEU A 360 -16.79 10.61 1.06
N THR A 361 -17.81 10.61 0.21
CA THR A 361 -18.16 11.79 -0.60
C THR A 361 -18.94 12.84 0.20
N THR A 362 -19.66 12.42 1.25
CA THR A 362 -20.49 13.28 2.12
C THR A 362 -19.69 13.88 3.27
N LEU A 363 -20.08 15.03 3.82
CA LEU A 363 -19.38 15.62 4.97
C LEU A 363 -19.50 14.72 6.21
N GLU A 364 -20.69 14.16 6.42
CA GLU A 364 -21.06 13.31 7.55
C GLU A 364 -20.24 12.02 7.55
N GLY A 365 -20.13 11.34 6.42
CA GLY A 365 -19.31 10.13 6.31
C GLY A 365 -17.83 10.40 6.52
N LYS A 366 -17.32 11.52 6.02
CA LYS A 366 -15.92 11.91 6.28
C LYS A 366 -15.66 12.19 7.77
N ILE A 367 -16.55 12.92 8.45
CA ILE A 367 -16.46 13.17 9.90
C ILE A 367 -16.52 11.85 10.68
N ALA A 368 -17.47 10.97 10.33
CA ALA A 368 -17.65 9.68 10.99
C ALA A 368 -16.41 8.79 10.84
N LEU A 369 -15.84 8.65 9.65
CA LEU A 369 -14.61 7.86 9.51
C LEU A 369 -13.45 8.49 10.29
N LYS A 370 -13.29 9.83 10.23
CA LYS A 370 -12.23 10.54 10.95
C LYS A 370 -12.30 10.33 12.45
N SER A 371 -13.51 10.27 13.04
CA SER A 371 -13.64 10.02 14.48
C SER A 371 -13.08 8.66 14.88
N TYR A 372 -13.34 7.59 14.10
CA TYR A 372 -12.77 6.26 14.37
C TYR A 372 -11.25 6.23 14.23
N LEU A 373 -10.71 6.95 13.25
CA LEU A 373 -9.25 7.04 13.06
C LEU A 373 -8.58 7.78 14.23
N LEU A 374 -9.19 8.86 14.72
CA LEU A 374 -8.68 9.61 15.87
C LEU A 374 -8.83 8.84 17.18
N ASP A 375 -9.94 8.11 17.38
CA ASP A 375 -10.13 7.22 18.54
C ASP A 375 -9.03 6.14 18.58
N ALA A 376 -8.76 5.48 17.44
CA ALA A 376 -7.66 4.52 17.32
C ALA A 376 -6.30 5.15 17.68
N LYS A 377 -6.02 6.36 17.16
CA LYS A 377 -4.78 7.10 17.40
C LYS A 377 -4.61 7.46 18.89
N GLU A 378 -5.68 7.89 19.55
CA GLU A 378 -5.68 8.24 20.97
C GLU A 378 -5.43 7.01 21.86
N MET A 379 -6.09 5.89 21.56
CA MET A 379 -5.85 4.62 22.27
C MET A 379 -4.41 4.15 22.12
N ALA A 380 -3.85 4.21 20.90
CA ALA A 380 -2.47 3.83 20.64
C ALA A 380 -1.47 4.73 21.39
N SER A 381 -1.70 6.05 21.37
CA SER A 381 -0.84 7.01 22.09
C SER A 381 -0.87 6.79 23.61
N SER A 382 -2.03 6.40 24.15
CA SER A 382 -2.21 6.13 25.58
C SER A 382 -1.50 4.87 26.08
N LEU A 383 -1.25 3.89 25.21
CA LEU A 383 -0.48 2.69 25.55
C LEU A 383 1.00 3.01 25.79
N PHE A 384 1.58 3.93 25.01
CA PHE A 384 3.01 4.29 25.12
C PHE A 384 3.36 5.04 26.38
N ILE A 385 2.45 5.86 26.92
CA ILE A 385 2.72 6.63 28.16
C ILE A 385 2.87 5.71 29.38
N LYS A 386 2.37 4.47 29.30
CA LYS A 386 2.31 3.53 30.43
C LYS A 386 3.44 2.51 30.46
N GLN A 387 4.30 2.47 29.44
CA GLN A 387 5.49 1.62 29.39
C GLN A 387 6.71 2.46 29.72
#